data_AF-A0A941E0K9-F1
#
_entry.id   AF-A0A941E0K9-F1
#
_cell.length_a   1.000
_cell.length_b   1.000
_cell.length_c   1.000
_cell.angle_alpha   90.00
_cell.angle_beta   90.00
_cell.angle_gamma   90.00
#
_symmetry.space_group_name_H-M   'P 1'
#
loop_
_entity.id
_entity.type
_entity.pdbx_description
1 polymer ?
#
loop_
_entity_poly.entity_id
_entity_poly.type
_entity_poly.pdbx_seq_one_letter_code
_entity_poly.pdbx_strand_id
1 'polypeptide(L)'
;MNKLKKKDKYVSEHVVTFHSSAALFISADQLLSDGMMSEEESQISKDSHIYLICQRPSLSFEKSSFEYLDGHLIGNLLYTKNEKEEKIPFKQEFPLLDGVIEVRLSNYPHREVQTFDEQGNQVRRLPANFLAHKLAWDGSIADLSDLKVLYIGQSFGSGKRTAIERLRSHSTFQKILADTCYSSPDSEIILVTVRYEPYGFMTSMDGRDKEAISDERDDRRFKSILENPLKKGQQISLVEAALIRYFQPHYNDKFKKKFPSRDVKVLAECFHLDFSGLIVSLDITDSPLALFSDVVPSSQTHMISISLVDQNERRGFFQASDGEGNFRKTLPNIFNLSK
;
A
#
# COMPACT_ATOMS: atom_id res chain seq x y z
N MET A 1 -3.42 -1.94 -47.92
CA MET A 1 -2.67 -0.98 -47.08
C MET A 1 -1.87 -1.76 -46.05
N ASN A 2 -0.54 -1.70 -46.14
CA ASN A 2 0.40 -2.45 -45.31
C ASN A 2 0.24 -2.10 -43.82
N LYS A 3 -0.19 -3.06 -43.00
CA LYS A 3 0.06 -3.02 -41.55
C LYS A 3 1.59 -3.15 -41.38
N LEU A 4 2.26 -2.07 -40.98
CA LEU A 4 3.63 -2.14 -40.48
C LEU A 4 3.65 -3.14 -39.32
N LYS A 5 4.15 -4.36 -39.56
CA LYS A 5 4.54 -5.29 -38.50
C LYS A 5 5.62 -4.58 -37.70
N LYS A 6 5.29 -4.12 -36.50
CA LYS A 6 6.27 -3.53 -35.57
C LYS A 6 7.22 -4.64 -35.15
N LYS A 7 8.50 -4.49 -35.48
CA LYS A 7 9.56 -5.47 -35.25
C LYS A 7 10.24 -5.19 -33.92
N ASP A 8 10.72 -6.23 -33.25
CA ASP A 8 11.52 -6.02 -32.05
C ASP A 8 12.92 -5.54 -32.42
N LYS A 9 13.45 -4.61 -31.64
CA LYS A 9 14.85 -4.19 -31.79
C LYS A 9 15.80 -5.30 -31.36
N TYR A 10 15.43 -6.02 -30.30
CA TYR A 10 16.21 -7.09 -29.68
C TYR A 10 15.32 -8.30 -29.46
N VAL A 11 15.89 -9.51 -29.53
CA VAL A 11 15.13 -10.74 -29.30
C VAL A 11 14.63 -10.84 -27.86
N SER A 12 15.34 -10.21 -26.92
CA SER A 12 14.99 -10.19 -25.49
C SER A 12 14.51 -8.84 -24.96
N GLU A 13 13.52 -8.93 -24.08
CA GLU A 13 12.88 -7.82 -23.39
C GLU A 13 12.95 -8.04 -21.87
N HIS A 14 13.28 -7.00 -21.13
CA HIS A 14 13.74 -7.09 -19.75
C HIS A 14 12.93 -6.17 -18.83
N VAL A 15 12.35 -6.71 -17.77
CA VAL A 15 11.58 -5.91 -16.79
C VAL A 15 12.06 -6.13 -15.37
N VAL A 16 11.98 -5.06 -14.58
CA VAL A 16 12.20 -5.10 -13.14
C VAL A 16 10.87 -5.33 -12.43
N THR A 17 10.86 -6.20 -11.41
CA THR A 17 9.68 -6.50 -10.60
C THR A 17 9.93 -6.16 -9.13
N PHE A 18 8.93 -5.61 -8.46
CA PHE A 18 8.97 -5.28 -7.05
C PHE A 18 7.78 -5.93 -6.35
N HIS A 19 8.06 -6.62 -5.26
CA HIS A 19 7.06 -7.35 -4.50
C HIS A 19 7.11 -6.93 -3.03
N SER A 20 5.95 -6.53 -2.48
CA SER A 20 5.80 -6.33 -1.05
C SER A 20 5.84 -7.67 -0.32
N SER A 21 6.47 -7.72 0.85
CA SER A 21 6.55 -8.94 1.67
C SER A 21 5.91 -8.81 3.05
N ALA A 22 5.60 -7.60 3.49
CA ALA A 22 4.87 -7.37 4.73
C ALA A 22 4.27 -5.97 4.74
N ALA A 23 3.15 -5.83 5.44
CA ALA A 23 2.53 -4.55 5.76
C ALA A 23 2.15 -4.49 7.24
N LEU A 24 2.26 -3.30 7.83
CA LEU A 24 1.84 -3.02 9.20
C LEU A 24 0.84 -1.87 9.19
N PHE A 25 -0.24 -2.00 9.97
CA PHE A 25 -1.34 -1.03 10.05
C PHE A 25 -1.35 -0.40 11.43
N ILE A 26 -1.25 0.92 11.50
CA ILE A 26 -1.13 1.66 12.75
C ILE A 26 -2.12 2.81 12.73
N SER A 27 -2.99 2.90 13.73
CA SER A 27 -3.85 4.08 13.89
C SER A 27 -3.04 5.31 14.31
N ALA A 28 -3.51 6.51 13.97
CA ALA A 28 -2.85 7.74 14.39
C ALA A 28 -2.69 7.85 15.92
N ASP A 29 -3.64 7.33 16.69
CA ASP A 29 -3.58 7.29 18.17
C ASP A 29 -2.45 6.35 18.64
N GLN A 30 -2.37 5.14 18.10
CA GLN A 30 -1.29 4.20 18.42
C GLN A 30 0.09 4.76 18.09
N LEU A 31 0.21 5.49 16.96
CA LEU A 31 1.45 6.14 16.55
C LEU A 31 1.94 7.17 17.58
N LEU A 32 1.02 7.82 18.28
CA LEU A 32 1.31 8.87 19.27
C LEU A 32 1.43 8.32 20.69
N SER A 33 0.87 7.14 20.96
CA SER A 33 0.98 6.47 22.25
C SER A 33 2.37 5.87 22.52
N ASP A 34 2.65 5.56 23.79
CA ASP A 34 3.82 4.77 24.23
C ASP A 34 3.57 3.24 24.12
N GLY A 35 2.66 2.83 23.23
CA GLY A 35 2.30 1.43 23.02
C GLY A 35 3.52 0.59 22.61
N MET A 36 3.63 -0.60 23.19
CA MET A 36 4.67 -1.56 22.85
C MET A 36 4.27 -2.33 21.59
N MET A 37 5.13 -2.34 20.58
CA MET A 37 5.02 -3.24 19.43
C MET A 37 5.59 -4.60 19.79
N SER A 38 5.05 -5.66 19.21
CA SER A 38 5.72 -6.95 19.18
C SER A 38 7.07 -6.86 18.47
N GLU A 39 7.95 -7.83 18.70
CA GLU A 39 9.27 -7.88 18.06
C GLU A 39 9.16 -7.94 16.52
N GLU A 40 8.18 -8.66 16.00
CA GLU A 40 7.88 -8.78 14.58
C GLU A 40 7.41 -7.44 13.97
N GLU A 41 6.44 -6.77 14.58
CA GLU A 41 5.95 -5.46 14.14
C GLU A 41 7.06 -4.40 14.20
N SER A 42 7.90 -4.45 15.24
CA SER A 42 9.07 -3.57 15.37
C SER A 42 10.06 -3.80 14.22
N GLN A 43 10.31 -5.05 13.84
CA GLN A 43 11.20 -5.39 12.75
C GLN A 43 10.62 -4.94 11.40
N ILE A 44 9.33 -5.18 11.14
CA ILE A 44 8.64 -4.70 9.93
C ILE A 44 8.70 -3.18 9.86
N SER A 45 8.48 -2.46 10.96
CA SER A 45 8.55 -0.99 11.02
C SER A 45 9.96 -0.44 10.75
N LYS A 46 11.02 -1.17 11.15
CA LYS A 46 12.43 -0.83 10.84
C LYS A 46 12.76 -1.05 9.36
N ASP A 47 12.25 -2.13 8.78
CA ASP A 47 12.55 -2.56 7.42
C ASP A 47 11.56 -2.01 6.37
N SER A 48 10.51 -1.30 6.80
CA SER A 48 9.54 -0.69 5.90
C SER A 48 10.17 0.40 5.05
N HIS A 49 9.83 0.41 3.76
CA HIS A 49 10.42 1.30 2.76
C HIS A 49 9.45 2.38 2.29
N ILE A 50 8.16 2.05 2.26
CA ILE A 50 7.08 2.92 1.82
C ILE A 50 6.07 3.03 2.96
N TYR A 51 5.47 4.21 3.10
CA TYR A 51 4.29 4.39 3.94
C TYR A 51 3.15 5.00 3.12
N LEU A 52 1.94 4.61 3.48
CA LEU A 52 0.70 5.16 2.97
C LEU A 52 -0.05 5.78 4.14
N ILE A 53 -0.57 6.99 3.95
CA ILE A 53 -1.53 7.59 4.87
C ILE A 53 -2.91 7.33 4.28
N CYS A 54 -3.70 6.56 5.00
CA CYS A 54 -5.02 6.14 4.57
C CYS A 54 -6.10 6.68 5.50
N GLN A 55 -7.31 6.75 4.98
CA GLN A 55 -8.51 7.19 5.70
C GLN A 55 -9.59 6.13 5.62
N ARG A 56 -10.34 5.96 6.70
CA ARG A 56 -11.58 5.19 6.74
C ARG A 56 -12.57 5.81 7.74
N PRO A 57 -13.85 5.39 7.77
CA PRO A 57 -14.78 5.82 8.81
C PRO A 57 -14.22 5.56 10.21
N SER A 58 -14.34 6.54 11.09
CA SER A 58 -14.02 6.39 12.50
C SER A 58 -15.10 5.60 13.21
N LEU A 59 -14.71 4.85 14.24
CA LEU A 59 -15.61 4.00 15.00
C LEU A 59 -15.68 4.43 16.47
N SER A 60 -16.85 4.27 17.07
CA SER A 60 -17.08 4.44 18.50
C SER A 60 -18.03 3.38 19.03
N PHE A 61 -18.04 3.17 20.34
CA PHE A 61 -19.02 2.33 21.01
C PHE A 61 -20.27 3.14 21.34
N GLU A 62 -21.44 2.57 21.06
CA GLU A 62 -22.70 3.16 21.50
C GLU A 62 -22.89 2.97 23.01
N LYS A 63 -22.76 4.07 23.76
CA LYS A 63 -22.84 4.05 25.23
C LYS A 63 -24.12 3.40 25.78
N SER A 64 -25.27 3.60 25.13
CA SER A 64 -26.56 3.10 25.62
C SER A 64 -26.76 1.60 25.43
N SER A 65 -26.01 0.96 24.54
CA SER A 65 -26.08 -0.49 24.30
C SER A 65 -24.88 -1.26 24.84
N PHE A 66 -23.83 -0.56 25.27
CA PHE A 66 -22.61 -1.18 25.75
C PHE A 66 -22.81 -1.84 27.11
N GLU A 67 -22.53 -3.13 27.16
CA GLU A 67 -22.62 -3.96 28.35
C GLU A 67 -21.43 -4.92 28.43
N TYR A 68 -21.01 -5.22 29.66
CA TYR A 68 -20.09 -6.30 29.95
C TYR A 68 -20.82 -7.38 30.75
N LEU A 69 -21.02 -8.55 30.15
CA LEU A 69 -21.81 -9.64 30.74
C LEU A 69 -21.12 -10.98 30.48
N ASP A 70 -20.97 -11.79 31.53
CA ASP A 70 -20.45 -13.17 31.46
C ASP A 70 -19.15 -13.31 30.65
N GLY A 71 -18.18 -12.41 30.87
CA GLY A 71 -16.91 -12.46 30.14
C GLY A 71 -16.93 -11.88 28.74
N HIS A 72 -18.03 -11.22 28.32
CA HIS A 72 -18.19 -10.69 26.98
C HIS A 72 -18.48 -9.19 26.99
N LEU A 73 -17.88 -8.47 26.04
CA LEU A 73 -18.30 -7.15 25.62
C LEU A 73 -19.44 -7.29 24.61
N ILE A 74 -20.54 -6.59 24.85
CA ILE A 74 -21.74 -6.61 24.01
C ILE A 74 -22.14 -5.16 23.73
N GLY A 75 -22.63 -4.89 22.53
CA GLY A 75 -23.20 -3.59 22.19
C GLY A 75 -23.18 -3.32 20.70
N ASN A 76 -23.23 -2.05 20.34
CA ASN A 76 -23.09 -1.60 18.95
C ASN A 76 -21.82 -0.78 18.76
N LEU A 77 -21.14 -1.00 17.64
CA LEU A 77 -20.22 -0.02 17.07
C LEU A 77 -21.00 0.97 16.21
N LEU A 78 -20.64 2.24 16.32
CA LEU A 78 -21.18 3.35 15.53
C LEU A 78 -20.12 3.82 14.55
N TYR A 79 -20.53 4.09 13.31
CA TYR A 79 -19.72 4.74 12.29
C TYR A 79 -20.61 5.53 11.34
N THR A 80 -20.06 6.53 10.66
CA THR A 80 -20.81 7.33 9.69
C THR A 80 -20.50 6.88 8.26
N LYS A 81 -21.53 6.59 7.48
CA LYS A 81 -21.45 6.29 6.04
C LYS A 81 -22.47 7.14 5.29
N ASN A 82 -22.04 7.86 4.26
CA ASN A 82 -22.92 8.73 3.46
C ASN A 82 -23.80 9.66 4.32
N GLU A 83 -23.19 10.31 5.32
CA GLU A 83 -23.85 11.23 6.26
C GLU A 83 -24.92 10.57 7.15
N LYS A 84 -24.95 9.24 7.23
CA LYS A 84 -25.84 8.48 8.11
C LYS A 84 -25.02 7.70 9.13
N GLU A 85 -25.48 7.72 10.38
CA GLU A 85 -24.95 6.86 11.42
C GLU A 85 -25.45 5.43 11.17
N GLU A 86 -24.51 4.51 11.10
CA GLU A 86 -24.72 3.09 10.93
C GLU A 86 -24.28 2.35 12.20
N LYS A 87 -24.96 1.24 12.49
CA LYS A 87 -24.74 0.46 13.72
C LYS A 87 -24.35 -0.97 13.38
N ILE A 88 -23.36 -1.48 14.08
CA ILE A 88 -22.90 -2.86 13.93
C ILE A 88 -22.99 -3.53 15.29
N PRO A 89 -23.90 -4.50 15.48
CA PRO A 89 -23.94 -5.26 16.71
C PRO A 89 -22.68 -6.12 16.83
N PHE A 90 -22.13 -6.21 18.03
CA PHE A 90 -21.00 -7.08 18.32
C PHE A 90 -21.20 -7.84 19.63
N LYS A 91 -20.57 -9.00 19.70
CA LYS A 91 -20.36 -9.76 20.92
C LYS A 91 -18.93 -10.32 20.89
N GLN A 92 -18.09 -9.86 21.81
CA GLN A 92 -16.68 -10.19 21.84
C GLN A 92 -16.30 -10.75 23.21
N GLU A 93 -15.73 -11.97 23.21
CA GLU A 93 -15.11 -12.52 24.42
C GLU A 93 -13.98 -11.60 24.90
N PHE A 94 -13.98 -11.27 26.18
CA PHE A 94 -13.07 -10.32 26.79
C PHE A 94 -12.82 -10.69 28.26
N PRO A 95 -11.97 -11.70 28.53
CA PRO A 95 -11.69 -12.11 29.90
C PRO A 95 -10.97 -10.99 30.67
N LEU A 96 -11.39 -10.75 31.92
CA LEU A 96 -10.66 -9.88 32.84
C LEU A 96 -9.40 -10.64 33.30
N LEU A 97 -8.24 -10.16 32.86
CA LEU A 97 -6.94 -10.66 33.26
C LEU A 97 -6.28 -9.62 34.17
N ASP A 98 -5.13 -9.96 34.77
CA ASP A 98 -4.24 -9.01 35.43
C ASP A 98 -4.89 -8.22 36.60
N GLY A 99 -5.80 -8.86 37.35
CA GLY A 99 -6.45 -8.25 38.52
C GLY A 99 -7.47 -7.16 38.17
N VAL A 100 -7.92 -7.10 36.91
CA VAL A 100 -8.97 -6.19 36.47
C VAL A 100 -10.29 -6.53 37.14
N ILE A 101 -10.96 -5.53 37.72
CA ILE A 101 -12.29 -5.66 38.32
C ILE A 101 -13.37 -4.84 37.59
N GLU A 102 -12.96 -3.94 36.71
CA GLU A 102 -13.86 -2.97 36.11
C GLU A 102 -13.60 -2.77 34.61
N VAL A 103 -14.70 -2.61 33.87
CA VAL A 103 -14.74 -2.31 32.44
C VAL A 103 -15.61 -1.09 32.21
N ARG A 104 -15.09 -0.07 31.54
CA ARG A 104 -15.84 1.15 31.19
C ARG A 104 -15.50 1.58 29.77
N LEU A 105 -16.40 2.36 29.16
CA LEU A 105 -16.05 3.11 27.96
C LEU A 105 -15.20 4.33 28.32
N SER A 106 -14.28 4.70 27.43
CA SER A 106 -13.59 5.98 27.49
C SER A 106 -14.59 7.15 27.41
N ASN A 107 -14.15 8.35 27.78
CA ASN A 107 -14.96 9.55 27.61
C ASN A 107 -15.40 9.74 26.16
N TYR A 108 -16.45 10.54 25.95
CA TYR A 108 -16.91 10.88 24.60
C TYR A 108 -15.71 11.28 23.72
N PRO A 109 -15.54 10.69 22.52
CA PRO A 109 -16.55 9.95 21.75
C PRO A 109 -16.55 8.42 21.93
N HIS A 110 -16.20 7.88 23.10
CA HIS A 110 -16.34 6.45 23.41
C HIS A 110 -15.60 5.53 22.43
N ARG A 111 -14.36 5.87 22.07
CA ARG A 111 -13.59 5.12 21.06
C ARG A 111 -12.88 3.89 21.60
N GLU A 112 -12.93 3.67 22.91
CA GLU A 112 -12.21 2.59 23.56
C GLU A 112 -13.00 2.01 24.72
N VAL A 113 -12.85 0.70 24.92
CA VAL A 113 -13.10 0.05 26.20
C VAL A 113 -11.83 0.16 27.03
N GLN A 114 -11.94 0.56 28.29
CA GLN A 114 -10.85 0.69 29.25
C GLN A 114 -11.10 -0.24 30.43
N THR A 115 -10.05 -0.85 30.94
CA THR A 115 -10.13 -1.74 32.11
C THR A 115 -9.34 -1.19 33.28
N PHE A 116 -9.84 -1.39 34.50
CA PHE A 116 -9.23 -0.88 35.72
C PHE A 116 -9.06 -1.97 36.78
N ASP A 117 -7.97 -1.88 37.55
CA ASP A 117 -7.72 -2.71 38.73
C ASP A 117 -8.46 -2.17 39.97
N GLU A 118 -8.35 -2.87 41.11
CA GLU A 118 -8.97 -2.46 42.38
C GLU A 118 -8.48 -1.09 42.90
N GLN A 119 -7.30 -0.65 42.46
CA GLN A 119 -6.68 0.60 42.87
C GLN A 119 -7.11 1.75 41.94
N GLY A 120 -7.87 1.46 40.89
CA GLY A 120 -8.32 2.42 39.89
C GLY A 120 -7.27 2.74 38.82
N ASN A 121 -6.18 1.96 38.72
CA ASN A 121 -5.20 2.12 37.65
C ASN A 121 -5.74 1.51 36.35
N GLN A 122 -5.55 2.21 35.23
CA GLN A 122 -5.88 1.66 33.92
C GLN A 122 -4.90 0.53 33.56
N VAL A 123 -5.44 -0.65 33.27
CA VAL A 123 -4.63 -1.85 32.95
C VAL A 123 -4.56 -2.08 31.44
N ARG A 124 -5.70 -2.05 30.74
CA ARG A 124 -5.79 -2.32 29.29
C ARG A 124 -6.75 -1.35 28.62
N ARG A 125 -6.54 -1.16 27.31
CA ARG A 125 -7.47 -0.44 26.42
C ARG A 125 -7.72 -1.29 25.17
N LEU A 126 -8.97 -1.32 24.72
CA LEU A 126 -9.40 -1.96 23.49
C LEU A 126 -10.08 -0.91 22.60
N PRO A 127 -9.37 -0.39 21.59
CA PRO A 127 -9.94 0.54 20.63
C PRO A 127 -11.06 -0.08 19.78
N ALA A 128 -12.09 0.71 19.45
CA ALA A 128 -13.17 0.31 18.55
C ALA A 128 -12.66 -0.13 17.17
N ASN A 129 -11.57 0.48 16.73
CA ASN A 129 -10.95 0.23 15.43
C ASN A 129 -10.26 -1.14 15.33
N PHE A 130 -9.86 -1.72 16.46
CA PHE A 130 -9.34 -3.07 16.57
C PHE A 130 -10.47 -4.10 16.46
N LEU A 131 -11.60 -3.84 17.13
CA LEU A 131 -12.78 -4.68 17.00
C LEU A 131 -13.35 -4.67 15.57
N ALA A 132 -13.36 -3.51 14.92
CA ALA A 132 -13.72 -3.38 13.51
C ALA A 132 -12.86 -4.25 12.58
N HIS A 133 -11.54 -4.30 12.82
CA HIS A 133 -10.62 -5.15 12.06
C HIS A 133 -10.98 -6.63 12.22
N LYS A 134 -11.26 -7.07 13.45
CA LYS A 134 -11.71 -8.44 13.72
C LYS A 134 -13.04 -8.76 13.02
N LEU A 135 -14.03 -7.88 13.13
CA LEU A 135 -15.33 -8.09 12.48
C LEU A 135 -15.22 -8.10 10.94
N ALA A 136 -14.29 -7.33 10.37
CA ALA A 136 -13.99 -7.37 8.94
C ALA A 136 -13.37 -8.72 8.53
N TRP A 137 -12.48 -9.29 9.37
CA TRP A 137 -11.93 -10.63 9.16
C TRP A 137 -13.01 -11.71 9.12
N ASP A 138 -14.01 -11.59 9.98
CA ASP A 138 -15.16 -12.50 10.02
C ASP A 138 -16.16 -12.25 8.86
N GLY A 139 -15.83 -11.38 7.91
CA GLY A 139 -16.63 -11.07 6.72
C GLY A 139 -17.90 -10.25 6.99
N SER A 140 -18.01 -9.66 8.19
CA SER A 140 -19.27 -9.09 8.67
C SER A 140 -19.54 -7.68 8.16
N ILE A 141 -18.52 -6.89 7.78
CA ILE A 141 -18.69 -5.50 7.29
C ILE A 141 -17.66 -5.12 6.22
N ALA A 142 -18.08 -5.05 4.95
CA ALA A 142 -17.22 -4.65 3.83
C ALA A 142 -16.81 -3.15 3.84
N ASP A 143 -17.60 -2.28 4.47
CA ASP A 143 -17.31 -0.83 4.48
C ASP A 143 -16.17 -0.44 5.43
N LEU A 144 -15.78 -1.33 6.36
CA LEU A 144 -14.74 -1.08 7.36
C LEU A 144 -13.37 -1.67 6.96
N SER A 145 -13.36 -2.54 5.94
CA SER A 145 -12.12 -3.05 5.34
C SER A 145 -11.46 -2.04 4.41
N ASP A 146 -12.23 -1.11 3.83
CA ASP A 146 -11.74 -0.21 2.79
C ASP A 146 -10.96 0.98 3.35
N LEU A 147 -9.71 1.11 2.92
CA LEU A 147 -8.79 2.19 3.28
C LEU A 147 -8.54 3.09 2.05
N LYS A 148 -9.01 4.34 2.12
CA LYS A 148 -8.76 5.33 1.07
C LYS A 148 -7.33 5.84 1.16
N VAL A 149 -6.53 5.64 0.12
CA VAL A 149 -5.15 6.14 0.07
C VAL A 149 -5.13 7.65 -0.17
N LEU A 150 -4.70 8.42 0.83
CA LEU A 150 -4.60 9.88 0.79
C LEU A 150 -3.21 10.38 0.41
N TYR A 151 -2.17 9.64 0.79
CA TYR A 151 -0.78 9.98 0.50
C TYR A 151 0.11 8.74 0.50
N ILE A 152 1.20 8.79 -0.27
CA ILE A 152 2.24 7.76 -0.36
C ILE A 152 3.60 8.44 -0.28
N GLY A 153 4.50 7.90 0.53
CA GLY A 153 5.87 8.42 0.66
C GLY A 153 6.89 7.37 1.08
N GLN A 154 8.15 7.76 1.10
CA GLN A 154 9.26 6.89 1.48
C GLN A 154 9.54 6.97 2.98
N SER A 155 9.75 5.83 3.64
CA SER A 155 10.18 5.74 5.04
C SER A 155 11.68 5.48 5.20
N PHE A 156 12.42 5.43 4.10
CA PHE A 156 13.85 5.08 4.06
C PHE A 156 14.73 6.16 4.72
N GLY A 157 15.56 5.76 5.69
CA GLY A 157 16.51 6.66 6.35
C GLY A 157 17.71 5.93 6.95
N SER A 158 18.76 6.68 7.29
CA SER A 158 20.09 6.23 7.72
C SER A 158 20.14 5.57 9.11
N GLY A 159 19.43 4.46 9.29
CA GLY A 159 19.79 3.37 10.22
C GLY A 159 19.52 3.54 11.72
N LYS A 160 18.96 4.66 12.21
CA LYS A 160 18.70 4.82 13.67
C LYS A 160 17.24 4.96 14.09
N ARG A 161 16.34 5.31 13.16
CA ARG A 161 14.92 5.54 13.46
C ARG A 161 14.02 4.57 12.69
N THR A 162 12.90 4.17 13.29
CA THR A 162 11.86 3.37 12.61
C THR A 162 11.07 4.24 11.62
N ALA A 163 10.30 3.62 10.71
CA ALA A 163 9.39 4.35 9.82
C ALA A 163 8.42 5.23 10.63
N ILE A 164 7.93 4.68 11.74
CA ILE A 164 6.98 5.28 12.67
C ILE A 164 7.55 6.52 13.36
N GLU A 165 8.77 6.43 13.90
CA GLU A 165 9.43 7.55 14.57
C GLU A 165 9.66 8.74 13.63
N ARG A 166 9.97 8.48 12.36
CA ARG A 166 10.12 9.55 11.35
C ARG A 166 8.79 10.24 11.09
N LEU A 167 7.72 9.45 10.95
CA LEU A 167 6.38 9.95 10.65
C LEU A 167 5.80 10.83 11.76
N ARG A 168 6.06 10.50 13.02
CA ARG A 168 5.63 11.31 14.18
C ARG A 168 6.10 12.77 14.07
N SER A 169 7.29 12.99 13.51
CA SER A 169 7.89 14.31 13.30
C SER A 169 7.67 14.91 11.90
N HIS A 170 6.93 14.24 11.02
CA HIS A 170 6.85 14.62 9.60
C HIS A 170 5.74 15.64 9.35
N SER A 171 6.10 16.82 8.84
CA SER A 171 5.16 17.94 8.64
C SER A 171 4.00 17.60 7.69
N THR A 172 4.24 16.80 6.63
CA THR A 172 3.17 16.36 5.72
C THR A 172 2.14 15.51 6.43
N PHE A 173 2.56 14.61 7.33
CA PHE A 173 1.63 13.75 8.08
C PHE A 173 0.77 14.58 9.02
N GLN A 174 1.40 15.51 9.77
CA GLN A 174 0.69 16.44 10.65
C GLN A 174 -0.30 17.32 9.89
N LYS A 175 0.07 17.79 8.68
CA LYS A 175 -0.83 18.55 7.81
C LYS A 175 -2.04 17.72 7.40
N ILE A 176 -1.85 16.48 6.95
CA ILE A 176 -2.94 15.58 6.53
C ILE A 176 -3.85 15.25 7.70
N LEU A 177 -3.30 15.00 8.90
CA LEU A 177 -4.08 14.81 10.11
C LEU A 177 -4.98 16.02 10.40
N ALA A 178 -4.40 17.22 10.41
CA ALA A 178 -5.15 18.45 10.70
C ALA A 178 -6.25 18.72 9.66
N ASP A 179 -5.94 18.54 8.38
CA ASP A 179 -6.90 18.74 7.28
C ASP A 179 -8.04 17.71 7.37
N THR A 180 -7.73 16.44 7.57
CA THR A 180 -8.74 15.36 7.69
C THR A 180 -9.67 15.58 8.89
N CYS A 181 -9.14 16.01 10.03
CA CYS A 181 -9.97 16.35 11.20
C CYS A 181 -10.99 17.45 10.90
N TYR A 182 -10.66 18.39 10.00
CA TYR A 182 -11.56 19.48 9.62
C TYR A 182 -12.52 19.07 8.49
N SER A 183 -12.01 18.46 7.42
CA SER A 183 -12.78 18.14 6.22
C SER A 183 -13.61 16.86 6.34
N SER A 184 -13.27 15.97 7.27
CA SER A 184 -13.87 14.64 7.41
C SER A 184 -13.83 14.19 8.88
N PRO A 185 -14.53 14.89 9.78
CA PRO A 185 -14.48 14.64 11.22
C PRO A 185 -14.92 13.22 11.63
N ASP A 186 -15.75 12.58 10.82
CA ASP A 186 -16.22 11.21 11.04
C ASP A 186 -15.23 10.13 10.56
N SER A 187 -14.02 10.52 10.15
CA SER A 187 -12.98 9.60 9.69
C SER A 187 -11.82 9.47 10.66
N GLU A 188 -11.14 8.33 10.60
CA GLU A 188 -9.85 8.12 11.24
C GLU A 188 -8.74 7.90 10.21
N ILE A 189 -7.52 8.26 10.61
CA ILE A 189 -6.32 8.01 9.81
C ILE A 189 -5.67 6.70 10.25
N ILE A 190 -5.41 5.84 9.26
CA ILE A 190 -4.65 4.61 9.38
C ILE A 190 -3.37 4.76 8.56
N LEU A 191 -2.24 4.57 9.21
CA LEU A 191 -0.94 4.49 8.57
C LEU A 191 -0.69 3.05 8.15
N VAL A 192 -0.27 2.84 6.90
CA VAL A 192 0.17 1.54 6.39
C VAL A 192 1.64 1.64 6.04
N THR A 193 2.51 0.88 6.69
CA THR A 193 3.93 0.79 6.33
C THR A 193 4.20 -0.52 5.61
N VAL A 194 4.90 -0.46 4.48
CA VAL A 194 5.10 -1.60 3.59
C VAL A 194 6.59 -1.89 3.42
N ARG A 195 6.96 -3.15 3.61
CA ARG A 195 8.27 -3.70 3.27
C ARG A 195 8.23 -4.29 1.86
N TYR A 196 9.31 -4.03 1.12
CA TYR A 196 9.53 -4.53 -0.24
C TYR A 196 10.81 -5.36 -0.23
N GLU A 197 10.77 -6.51 -0.89
CA GLU A 197 11.97 -7.33 -1.12
C GLU A 197 12.91 -6.66 -2.13
N PRO A 198 14.18 -7.10 -2.19
CA PRO A 198 15.03 -6.79 -3.33
C PRO A 198 14.32 -7.09 -4.64
N TYR A 199 14.52 -6.24 -5.64
CA TYR A 199 13.82 -6.39 -6.92
C TYR A 199 14.10 -7.74 -7.59
N GLY A 200 13.07 -8.28 -8.22
CA GLY A 200 13.15 -9.40 -9.15
C GLY A 200 13.34 -8.92 -10.58
N PHE A 201 13.72 -9.84 -11.46
CA PHE A 201 13.95 -9.54 -12.85
C PHE A 201 13.31 -10.60 -13.73
N MET A 202 12.58 -10.18 -14.76
CA MET A 202 11.96 -11.09 -15.73
C MET A 202 12.43 -10.75 -17.14
N THR A 203 12.62 -11.79 -17.95
CA THR A 203 12.96 -11.67 -19.36
C THR A 203 11.94 -12.40 -20.23
N SER A 204 11.54 -11.75 -21.32
CA SER A 204 10.78 -12.35 -22.41
C SER A 204 11.68 -12.46 -23.63
N MET A 205 11.49 -13.50 -24.44
CA MET A 205 12.24 -13.70 -25.69
C MET A 205 11.31 -14.14 -26.82
N ASP A 206 11.44 -13.52 -28.00
CA ASP A 206 10.71 -13.90 -29.20
C ASP A 206 11.64 -14.53 -30.25
N GLY A 207 11.99 -15.79 -30.04
CA GLY A 207 12.89 -16.53 -30.94
C GLY A 207 12.36 -16.74 -32.36
N ARG A 208 11.16 -16.26 -32.69
CA ARG A 208 10.61 -16.29 -34.05
C ARG A 208 10.94 -15.03 -34.85
N ASP A 209 11.31 -13.93 -34.19
CA ASP A 209 11.72 -12.70 -34.86
C ASP A 209 13.16 -12.83 -35.38
N LYS A 210 13.28 -13.28 -36.63
CA LYS A 210 14.57 -13.49 -37.30
C LYS A 210 15.30 -12.18 -37.63
N GLU A 211 14.63 -11.04 -37.53
CA GLU A 211 15.21 -9.73 -37.81
C GLU A 211 15.67 -8.99 -36.55
N ALA A 212 15.22 -9.43 -35.37
CA ALA A 212 15.64 -8.87 -34.10
C ALA A 212 17.12 -9.17 -33.80
N ILE A 213 17.79 -8.26 -33.09
CA ILE A 213 19.17 -8.44 -32.66
C ILE A 213 19.21 -9.56 -31.60
N SER A 214 19.92 -10.64 -31.91
CA SER A 214 20.09 -11.84 -31.06
C SER A 214 21.56 -12.27 -30.89
N ASP A 215 22.49 -11.40 -31.26
CA ASP A 215 23.93 -11.63 -31.10
C ASP A 215 24.47 -11.11 -29.76
N GLU A 216 25.79 -11.05 -29.61
CA GLU A 216 26.46 -10.58 -28.38
C GLU A 216 25.97 -9.21 -27.89
N ARG A 217 25.40 -8.36 -28.75
CA ARG A 217 24.84 -7.07 -28.32
C ARG A 217 23.67 -7.27 -27.36
N ASP A 218 22.86 -8.30 -27.57
CA ASP A 218 21.74 -8.63 -26.68
C ASP A 218 22.25 -9.23 -25.35
N ASP A 219 23.22 -10.13 -25.43
CA ASP A 219 23.89 -10.71 -24.25
C ASP A 219 24.54 -9.63 -23.38
N ARG A 220 25.14 -8.60 -23.99
CA ARG A 220 25.75 -7.47 -23.26
C ARG A 220 24.73 -6.64 -22.50
N ARG A 221 23.50 -6.49 -23.00
CA ARG A 221 22.42 -5.79 -22.28
C ARG A 221 22.06 -6.55 -21.01
N PHE A 222 21.83 -7.86 -21.15
CA PHE A 222 21.55 -8.71 -20.00
C PHE A 222 22.70 -8.71 -18.98
N LYS A 223 23.95 -8.85 -19.42
CA LYS A 223 25.14 -8.75 -18.54
C LYS A 223 25.24 -7.40 -17.84
N SER A 224 24.99 -6.30 -18.55
CA SER A 224 25.04 -4.95 -17.98
C SER A 224 24.05 -4.79 -16.82
N ILE A 225 22.84 -5.35 -16.94
CA ILE A 225 21.85 -5.36 -15.86
C ILE A 225 22.36 -6.12 -14.63
N LEU A 226 23.01 -7.28 -14.82
CA LEU A 226 23.55 -8.08 -13.72
C LEU A 226 24.74 -7.41 -13.03
N GLU A 227 25.61 -6.75 -13.79
CA GLU A 227 26.81 -6.08 -13.29
C GLU A 227 26.50 -4.73 -12.63
N ASN A 228 25.37 -4.10 -12.97
CA ASN A 228 24.97 -2.78 -12.50
C ASN A 228 23.55 -2.81 -11.88
N PRO A 229 23.35 -3.52 -10.76
CA PRO A 229 22.03 -3.66 -10.16
C PRO A 229 21.50 -2.33 -9.61
N LEU A 230 20.18 -2.16 -9.65
CA LEU A 230 19.53 -0.97 -9.10
C LEU A 230 19.82 -0.85 -7.60
N LYS A 231 20.26 0.33 -7.16
CA LYS A 231 20.50 0.61 -5.74
C LYS A 231 19.17 0.66 -4.98
N LYS A 232 19.19 0.28 -3.70
CA LYS A 232 17.99 0.28 -2.84
C LYS A 232 17.18 1.59 -2.90
N GLY A 233 17.84 2.75 -2.84
CA GLY A 233 17.15 4.05 -2.96
C GLY A 233 16.47 4.28 -4.32
N GLN A 234 17.05 3.77 -5.41
CA GLN A 234 16.43 3.81 -6.74
C GLN A 234 15.19 2.90 -6.77
N GLN A 235 15.30 1.67 -6.24
CA GLN A 235 14.20 0.72 -6.13
C GLN A 235 13.00 1.34 -5.38
N ILE A 236 13.23 1.91 -4.19
CA ILE A 236 12.15 2.51 -3.39
C ILE A 236 11.53 3.71 -4.10
N SER A 237 12.33 4.52 -4.78
CA SER A 237 11.81 5.67 -5.54
C SER A 237 10.97 5.25 -6.75
N LEU A 238 11.30 4.13 -7.41
CA LEU A 238 10.51 3.56 -8.50
C LEU A 238 9.15 3.05 -7.98
N VAL A 239 9.16 2.34 -6.86
CA VAL A 239 7.95 1.86 -6.18
C VAL A 239 7.04 3.03 -5.79
N GLU A 240 7.58 4.06 -5.13
CA GLU A 240 6.83 5.27 -4.76
C GLU A 240 6.19 5.93 -5.98
N ALA A 241 6.95 6.14 -7.05
CA ALA A 241 6.44 6.79 -8.27
C ALA A 241 5.33 5.96 -8.95
N ALA A 242 5.48 4.63 -8.98
CA ALA A 242 4.48 3.72 -9.52
C ALA A 242 3.17 3.73 -8.71
N LEU A 243 3.28 3.65 -7.38
CA LEU A 243 2.13 3.67 -6.48
C LEU A 243 1.38 5.01 -6.56
N ILE A 244 2.09 6.15 -6.56
CA ILE A 244 1.46 7.47 -6.70
C ILE A 244 0.77 7.63 -8.05
N ARG A 245 1.40 7.14 -9.14
CA ARG A 245 0.77 7.16 -10.46
C ARG A 245 -0.50 6.32 -10.50
N TYR A 246 -0.47 5.17 -9.84
CA TYR A 246 -1.60 4.24 -9.80
C TYR A 246 -2.77 4.77 -8.98
N PHE A 247 -2.56 5.04 -7.69
CA PHE A 247 -3.62 5.50 -6.78
C PHE A 247 -4.01 6.97 -6.95
N GLN A 248 -3.16 7.80 -7.56
CA GLN A 248 -3.37 9.25 -7.68
C GLN A 248 -3.86 9.92 -6.38
N PRO A 249 -3.22 9.64 -5.24
CA PRO A 249 -3.73 10.04 -3.94
C PRO A 249 -3.78 11.56 -3.79
N HIS A 250 -4.76 12.08 -3.03
CA HIS A 250 -5.10 13.51 -2.98
C HIS A 250 -3.87 14.39 -2.74
N TYR A 251 -3.04 14.07 -1.75
CA TYR A 251 -1.93 14.92 -1.29
C TYR A 251 -0.60 14.72 -2.04
N ASN A 252 -0.49 13.77 -2.99
CA ASN A 252 0.72 13.66 -3.82
C ASN A 252 0.53 14.35 -5.18
N ASP A 253 1.32 15.36 -5.50
CA ASP A 253 1.31 15.98 -6.84
C ASP A 253 2.40 15.43 -7.77
N LYS A 254 3.56 15.10 -7.20
CA LYS A 254 4.69 14.54 -7.93
C LYS A 254 4.33 13.16 -8.48
N PHE A 255 4.79 12.84 -9.69
CA PHE A 255 4.55 11.56 -10.41
C PHE A 255 3.11 11.27 -10.85
N LYS A 256 2.08 11.72 -10.12
CA LYS A 256 0.65 11.49 -10.38
C LYS A 256 0.29 11.56 -11.88
N LYS A 257 0.72 12.63 -12.58
CA LYS A 257 0.43 12.82 -14.02
C LYS A 257 1.59 12.52 -14.97
N LYS A 258 2.82 12.78 -14.53
CA LYS A 258 4.02 12.78 -15.39
C LYS A 258 4.72 11.42 -15.51
N PHE A 259 4.44 10.49 -14.60
CA PHE A 259 5.09 9.19 -14.62
C PHE A 259 4.27 8.18 -15.43
N PRO A 260 4.88 7.33 -16.26
CA PRO A 260 6.30 7.32 -16.68
C PRO A 260 6.65 8.38 -17.75
N SER A 261 7.84 8.98 -17.68
CA SER A 261 8.40 9.90 -18.71
C SER A 261 9.92 9.86 -18.70
N ARG A 262 10.56 10.11 -19.85
CA ARG A 262 12.02 10.20 -19.98
C ARG A 262 12.64 11.32 -19.13
N ASP A 263 11.88 12.39 -18.88
CA ASP A 263 12.35 13.52 -18.07
C ASP A 263 12.33 13.23 -16.56
N VAL A 264 11.72 12.13 -16.15
CA VAL A 264 11.63 11.77 -14.73
C VAL A 264 12.91 11.06 -14.31
N LYS A 265 13.75 11.78 -13.56
CA LYS A 265 15.07 11.32 -13.07
C LYS A 265 15.06 9.94 -12.39
N VAL A 266 13.95 9.54 -11.77
CA VAL A 266 13.84 8.22 -11.12
C VAL A 266 14.00 7.05 -12.10
N LEU A 267 13.67 7.26 -13.37
CA LEU A 267 13.78 6.26 -14.43
C LEU A 267 15.13 6.28 -15.16
N ALA A 268 16.03 7.22 -14.83
CA ALA A 268 17.28 7.41 -15.56
C ALA A 268 18.11 6.12 -15.63
N GLU A 269 18.25 5.43 -14.49
CA GLU A 269 18.96 4.15 -14.43
C GLU A 269 18.23 3.06 -15.22
N CYS A 270 16.90 3.07 -15.20
CA CYS A 270 16.13 2.09 -15.97
C CYS A 270 16.34 2.24 -17.48
N PHE A 271 16.47 3.48 -17.97
CA PHE A 271 16.82 3.72 -19.37
C PHE A 271 18.28 3.41 -19.67
N HIS A 272 19.19 3.66 -18.73
CA HIS A 272 20.60 3.33 -18.88
C HIS A 272 20.82 1.81 -19.02
N LEU A 273 20.13 1.02 -18.20
CA LEU A 273 20.15 -0.44 -18.21
C LEU A 273 19.20 -1.06 -19.24
N ASP A 274 18.50 -0.23 -20.02
CA ASP A 274 17.58 -0.62 -21.08
C ASP A 274 16.46 -1.60 -20.66
N PHE A 275 15.93 -1.41 -19.44
CA PHE A 275 14.68 -2.06 -19.03
C PHE A 275 13.53 -1.58 -19.90
N SER A 276 12.68 -2.49 -20.35
CA SER A 276 11.49 -2.15 -21.13
C SER A 276 10.23 -1.92 -20.31
N GLY A 277 10.30 -2.21 -19.01
CA GLY A 277 9.15 -2.09 -18.14
C GLY A 277 9.48 -2.32 -16.68
N LEU A 278 8.48 -2.00 -15.87
CA LEU A 278 8.51 -2.11 -14.42
C LEU A 278 7.16 -2.71 -13.96
N ILE A 279 7.21 -3.64 -13.00
CA ILE A 279 6.03 -4.21 -12.35
C ILE A 279 6.15 -3.98 -10.85
N VAL A 280 5.15 -3.37 -10.22
CA VAL A 280 5.06 -3.23 -8.77
C VAL A 280 3.82 -3.97 -8.30
N SER A 281 3.99 -4.91 -7.39
CA SER A 281 2.89 -5.50 -6.63
C SER A 281 2.85 -4.95 -5.21
N LEU A 282 1.66 -4.60 -4.77
CA LEU A 282 1.33 -4.30 -3.39
C LEU A 282 0.28 -5.32 -2.95
N ASP A 283 0.65 -6.14 -1.98
CA ASP A 283 -0.15 -7.22 -1.42
C ASP A 283 -0.27 -7.00 0.08
N ILE A 284 -1.52 -6.95 0.55
CA ILE A 284 -1.87 -6.83 1.96
C ILE A 284 -2.87 -7.92 2.39
N THR A 285 -2.86 -9.07 1.72
CA THR A 285 -3.82 -10.18 1.95
C THR A 285 -3.71 -10.83 3.33
N ASP A 286 -2.62 -10.60 4.06
CA ASP A 286 -2.48 -10.99 5.48
C ASP A 286 -3.37 -10.16 6.43
N SER A 287 -4.18 -9.24 5.89
CA SER A 287 -5.10 -8.35 6.60
C SER A 287 -6.46 -8.37 5.89
N PRO A 288 -7.60 -8.20 6.59
CA PRO A 288 -8.91 -8.12 5.95
C PRO A 288 -9.14 -6.75 5.30
N LEU A 289 -8.16 -5.85 5.41
CA LEU A 289 -8.22 -4.50 4.88
C LEU A 289 -7.88 -4.50 3.39
N ALA A 290 -8.48 -3.58 2.65
CA ALA A 290 -8.24 -3.35 1.24
C ALA A 290 -7.88 -1.88 1.01
N LEU A 291 -7.10 -1.58 -0.03
CA LEU A 291 -6.72 -0.21 -0.38
C LEU A 291 -7.51 0.23 -1.61
N PHE A 292 -7.88 1.51 -1.64
CA PHE A 292 -8.54 2.10 -2.80
C PHE A 292 -8.20 3.59 -2.95
N SER A 293 -8.63 4.18 -4.05
CA SER A 293 -8.60 5.63 -4.26
C SER A 293 -9.78 6.06 -5.13
N ASP A 294 -9.90 7.36 -5.42
CA ASP A 294 -10.97 7.86 -6.30
C ASP A 294 -10.88 7.30 -7.73
N VAL A 295 -9.72 6.74 -8.14
CA VAL A 295 -9.49 6.20 -9.49
C VAL A 295 -9.12 4.71 -9.51
N VAL A 296 -8.97 4.08 -8.34
CA VAL A 296 -8.59 2.68 -8.19
C VAL A 296 -9.62 1.97 -7.30
N PRO A 297 -10.24 0.87 -7.76
CA PRO A 297 -11.20 0.13 -6.96
C PRO A 297 -10.54 -0.54 -5.76
N SER A 298 -11.35 -0.83 -4.74
CA SER A 298 -10.89 -1.55 -3.54
C SER A 298 -10.37 -2.94 -3.87
N SER A 299 -9.18 -3.27 -3.35
CA SER A 299 -8.57 -4.59 -3.43
C SER A 299 -7.51 -4.77 -2.35
N GLN A 300 -7.27 -6.01 -1.94
CA GLN A 300 -6.12 -6.38 -1.09
C GLN A 300 -4.82 -6.51 -1.90
N THR A 301 -4.95 -6.71 -3.22
CA THR A 301 -3.83 -6.88 -4.14
C THR A 301 -3.90 -5.84 -5.26
N HIS A 302 -2.78 -5.20 -5.52
CA HIS A 302 -2.63 -4.25 -6.60
C HIS A 302 -1.39 -4.58 -7.41
N MET A 303 -1.57 -4.69 -8.74
CA MET A 303 -0.48 -4.92 -9.68
C MET A 303 -0.41 -3.77 -10.66
N ILE A 304 0.77 -3.15 -10.73
CA ILE A 304 1.01 -1.93 -11.50
C ILE A 304 2.05 -2.27 -12.56
N SER A 305 1.64 -2.26 -13.83
CA SER A 305 2.54 -2.51 -14.96
C SER A 305 2.83 -1.20 -15.70
N ILE A 306 4.10 -0.89 -15.90
CA ILE A 306 4.54 0.36 -16.53
C ILE A 306 5.50 0.04 -17.65
N SER A 307 5.14 0.42 -18.88
CA SER A 307 6.00 0.32 -20.05
C SER A 307 6.96 1.51 -20.11
N LEU A 308 8.24 1.22 -20.29
CA LEU A 308 9.33 2.21 -20.38
C LEU A 308 9.85 2.39 -21.82
N VAL A 309 9.14 1.83 -22.80
CA VAL A 309 9.53 1.94 -24.21
C VAL A 309 8.51 2.75 -24.98
N ASP A 310 8.99 3.48 -25.99
CA ASP A 310 8.09 3.98 -27.03
C ASP A 310 7.67 2.80 -27.90
N GLN A 311 6.36 2.53 -27.94
CA GLN A 311 5.79 1.46 -28.76
C GLN A 311 5.95 1.69 -30.27
N ASN A 312 6.41 2.87 -30.70
CA ASN A 312 6.81 3.14 -32.07
C ASN A 312 8.26 2.72 -32.35
N GLU A 313 9.10 2.65 -31.32
CA GLU A 313 10.51 2.25 -31.43
C GLU A 313 10.69 0.73 -31.22
N ARG A 314 9.98 0.13 -30.26
CA ARG A 314 10.00 -1.31 -29.97
C ARG A 314 8.73 -1.77 -29.27
N ARG A 315 8.37 -3.05 -29.40
CA ARG A 315 7.16 -3.64 -28.80
C ARG A 315 7.19 -3.62 -27.27
N GLY A 316 8.35 -3.94 -26.68
CA GLY A 316 8.52 -4.06 -25.23
C GLY A 316 7.96 -5.36 -24.64
N PHE A 317 8.10 -5.51 -23.33
CA PHE A 317 7.76 -6.75 -22.61
C PHE A 317 6.27 -7.10 -22.53
N PHE A 318 5.39 -6.09 -22.45
CA PHE A 318 3.97 -6.31 -22.13
C PHE A 318 3.09 -6.65 -23.33
N GLN A 319 3.68 -7.01 -24.47
CA GLN A 319 2.96 -7.40 -25.66
C GLN A 319 3.55 -8.69 -26.23
N ALA A 320 2.69 -9.63 -26.59
CA ALA A 320 3.07 -10.89 -27.23
C ALA A 320 2.45 -10.98 -28.63
N SER A 321 3.16 -11.65 -29.55
CA SER A 321 2.63 -12.00 -30.87
C SER A 321 1.46 -12.99 -30.73
N ASP A 322 0.38 -12.76 -31.47
CA ASP A 322 -0.74 -13.71 -31.54
C ASP A 322 -0.54 -14.81 -32.61
N GLY A 323 0.61 -14.82 -33.29
CA GLY A 323 0.92 -15.77 -34.36
C GLY A 323 0.26 -15.46 -35.70
N GLU A 324 -0.72 -14.55 -35.73
CA GLU A 324 -1.43 -14.10 -36.94
C GLU A 324 -0.89 -12.76 -37.46
N GLY A 325 0.19 -12.28 -36.83
CA GLY A 325 0.83 -11.01 -37.18
C GLY A 325 0.24 -9.78 -36.49
N ASN A 326 -0.59 -9.96 -35.46
CA ASN A 326 -0.95 -8.90 -34.52
C ASN A 326 -0.29 -9.13 -33.16
N PHE A 327 -0.44 -8.14 -32.27
CA PHE A 327 0.10 -8.18 -30.93
C PHE A 327 -1.01 -7.98 -29.91
N ARG A 328 -0.95 -8.72 -28.80
CA ARG A 328 -1.88 -8.63 -27.68
C ARG A 328 -1.14 -8.24 -26.42
N LYS A 329 -1.79 -7.42 -25.59
CA LYS A 329 -1.27 -7.09 -24.25
C LYS A 329 -1.27 -8.35 -23.40
N THR A 330 -0.17 -8.59 -22.69
CA THR A 330 -0.02 -9.75 -21.80
C THR A 330 -0.51 -9.48 -20.38
N LEU A 331 -0.65 -8.20 -20.00
CA LEU A 331 -1.14 -7.76 -18.70
C LEU A 331 -2.21 -6.65 -18.84
N PRO A 332 -3.17 -6.57 -17.91
CA PRO A 332 -4.14 -5.48 -17.86
C PRO A 332 -3.50 -4.17 -17.39
N ASN A 333 -4.16 -3.03 -17.65
CA ASN A 333 -3.89 -1.72 -17.04
C ASN A 333 -2.44 -1.20 -17.11
N ILE A 334 -1.76 -1.39 -18.26
CA ILE A 334 -0.39 -0.92 -18.48
C ILE A 334 -0.34 0.61 -18.64
N PHE A 335 0.44 1.29 -17.79
CA PHE A 335 0.81 2.69 -17.98
C PHE A 335 1.92 2.80 -19.04
N ASN A 336 1.66 3.54 -20.12
CA ASN A 336 2.63 3.71 -21.20
C ASN A 336 3.52 4.94 -20.96
N LEU A 337 4.77 4.87 -21.44
CA LEU A 337 5.70 5.98 -21.50
C LEU A 337 5.02 7.20 -22.15
N SER A 338 4.98 8.32 -21.44
CA SER A 338 4.51 9.58 -22.01
C SER A 338 5.49 10.09 -23.06
N LYS A 339 4.94 10.73 -24.09
CA LYS A 339 5.70 11.34 -25.18
C LYS A 339 6.44 12.59 -24.71
#